data_AF-A0A2D5Y2K1-F1
#
_entry.id   AF-A0A2D5Y2K1-F1
#
_cell.length_a   1.000
_cell.length_b   1.000
_cell.length_c   1.000
_cell.angle_alpha   90.00
_cell.angle_beta   90.00
_cell.angle_gamma   90.00
#
_symmetry.space_group_name_H-M   'P 1'
#
loop_
_entity.id
_entity.type
_entity.pdbx_description
1 polymer ?
#
loop_
_entity_poly.entity_id
_entity_poly.type
_entity_poly.pdbx_seq_one_letter_code
_entity_poly.pdbx_strand_id
1 'polypeptide(L)'
;MHYSEIFQALADHIQNNIDETKRDIGTAHMPTQAQKEKLRKAAEDLNFLHAIQVKLPASLEFCSLPSRRVDHAVSQKLRREFRNSVKSAFIEATAYNPKNKKALLDMKLTESEIKTLSAHGLVRDIERDGRHLDIIVDHIHDLTLGGENEFDNFMLIPDYINQIKSRLIHVQERIAPEYPERLSIKPQGGAAVPFIETGFRPRETGTQLCQQVNTFLGLEL
;
A
#
# COMPACT_ATOMS: atom_id res chain seq x y z
N MET A 1 7.55 -12.77 14.66
CA MET A 1 8.17 -11.47 14.99
C MET A 1 7.05 -10.44 15.16
N HIS A 2 7.11 -9.54 16.15
CA HIS A 2 6.11 -8.47 16.25
C HIS A 2 6.42 -7.41 15.18
N TYR A 3 5.44 -6.86 14.45
CA TYR A 3 5.70 -5.94 13.33
C TYR A 3 6.55 -4.72 13.74
N SER A 4 6.50 -4.33 15.02
CA SER A 4 7.34 -3.28 15.61
C SER A 4 8.84 -3.58 15.54
N GLU A 5 9.23 -4.84 15.64
CA GLU A 5 10.64 -5.27 15.54
C GLU A 5 11.15 -5.10 14.10
N ILE A 6 10.31 -5.40 13.11
CA ILE A 6 10.66 -5.19 11.69
C ILE A 6 10.75 -3.69 11.39
N PHE A 7 9.83 -2.87 11.91
CA PHE A 7 9.91 -1.42 11.78
C PHE A 7 11.20 -0.86 12.37
N GLN A 8 11.55 -1.27 13.60
CA GLN A 8 12.78 -0.82 14.24
C GLN A 8 14.01 -1.25 13.44
N ALA A 9 14.05 -2.50 12.99
CA ALA A 9 15.17 -3.02 12.21
C ALA A 9 15.37 -2.27 10.88
N LEU A 10 14.27 -1.91 10.19
CA LEU A 10 14.31 -1.09 8.99
C LEU A 10 14.78 0.32 9.28
N ALA A 11 14.26 0.96 10.34
CA ALA A 11 14.65 2.31 10.75
C ALA A 11 16.14 2.37 11.13
N ASP A 12 16.63 1.40 11.92
CA ASP A 12 18.03 1.28 12.32
C ASP A 12 18.94 1.11 11.10
N HIS A 13 18.55 0.26 10.14
CA HIS A 13 19.33 0.08 8.92
C HIS A 13 19.42 1.37 8.10
N ILE A 14 18.32 2.10 7.94
CA ILE A 14 18.33 3.39 7.24
C ILE A 14 19.19 4.41 7.98
N GLN A 15 19.06 4.49 9.30
CA GLN A 15 19.83 5.42 10.13
C GLN A 15 21.33 5.14 10.04
N ASN A 16 21.74 3.86 10.11
CA ASN A 16 23.13 3.46 9.91
C ASN A 16 23.66 3.87 8.53
N ASN A 17 22.87 3.68 7.47
CA ASN A 17 23.24 4.11 6.11
C ASN A 17 23.40 5.64 6.00
N ILE A 18 22.57 6.41 6.72
CA ILE A 18 22.68 7.87 6.82
C ILE A 18 24.00 8.23 7.51
N ASP A 19 24.30 7.61 8.64
CA ASP A 19 25.47 7.94 9.46
C ASP A 19 26.79 7.52 8.79
N GLU A 20 26.81 6.38 8.10
CA GLU A 20 27.92 5.99 7.21
C GLU A 20 28.13 7.00 6.09
N THR A 21 27.06 7.36 5.37
CA THR A 21 27.19 8.31 4.25
C THR A 21 27.62 9.71 4.74
N LYS A 22 27.17 10.14 5.93
CA LYS A 22 27.65 11.39 6.56
C LYS A 22 29.12 11.32 6.93
N ARG A 23 29.60 10.20 7.48
CA ARG A 23 31.03 9.98 7.79
C ARG A 23 31.87 10.07 6.52
N ASP A 24 31.45 9.39 5.46
CA ASP A 24 32.13 9.43 4.16
C ASP A 24 32.23 10.86 3.61
N ILE A 25 31.15 11.64 3.70
CA ILE A 25 31.15 13.05 3.31
C ILE A 25 32.08 13.88 4.19
N GLY A 26 32.06 13.67 5.51
CA GLY A 26 32.91 14.41 6.45
C GLY A 26 34.40 14.19 6.23
N THR A 27 34.78 13.06 5.63
CA THR A 27 36.17 12.77 5.20
C THR A 27 36.51 13.31 3.81
N ALA A 28 35.52 13.70 3.01
CA ALA A 28 35.69 14.23 1.67
C ALA A 28 35.80 15.77 1.68
N HIS A 29 36.63 16.33 0.79
CA HIS A 29 36.77 17.80 0.67
C HIS A 29 35.49 18.47 0.14
N MET A 30 34.69 17.76 -0.68
CA MET A 30 33.33 18.15 -1.07
C MET A 30 32.45 16.91 -1.33
N PRO A 31 31.18 16.87 -0.89
CA PRO A 31 30.25 15.79 -1.20
C PRO A 31 29.82 15.77 -2.67
N THR A 32 29.87 14.59 -3.28
CA THR A 32 29.35 14.35 -4.64
C THR A 32 27.83 14.45 -4.69
N GLN A 33 27.28 14.72 -5.88
CA GLN A 33 25.82 14.75 -6.08
C GLN A 33 25.16 13.40 -5.75
N ALA A 34 25.83 12.29 -6.05
CA ALA A 34 25.35 10.95 -5.72
C ALA A 34 25.25 10.73 -4.20
N GLN A 35 26.23 11.20 -3.43
CA GLN A 35 26.20 11.11 -1.96
C GLN A 35 25.08 11.97 -1.35
N LYS A 36 24.87 13.19 -1.87
CA LYS A 36 23.75 14.05 -1.44
C LYS A 36 22.40 13.40 -1.72
N GLU A 37 22.22 12.84 -2.92
CA GLU A 37 20.99 12.16 -3.31
C GLU A 37 20.74 10.89 -2.49
N LYS A 38 21.80 10.12 -2.18
CA LYS A 38 21.72 8.95 -1.29
C LYS A 38 21.23 9.34 0.11
N LEU A 39 21.79 10.41 0.69
CA LEU A 39 21.36 10.94 1.99
C LEU A 39 19.91 11.42 1.98
N ARG A 40 19.52 12.17 0.94
CA ARG A 40 18.16 12.69 0.79
C ARG A 40 17.15 11.54 0.77
N LYS A 41 17.35 10.55 -0.10
CA LYS A 41 16.48 9.37 -0.21
C LYS A 41 16.38 8.58 1.10
N ALA A 42 17.51 8.34 1.76
CA ALA A 42 17.51 7.63 3.03
C ALA A 42 16.73 8.41 4.12
N ALA A 43 16.87 9.74 4.18
CA ALA A 43 16.08 10.56 5.10
C ALA A 43 14.58 10.53 4.78
N GLU A 44 14.21 10.56 3.50
CA GLU A 44 12.82 10.44 3.04
C GLU A 44 12.20 9.09 3.39
N ASP A 45 12.97 8.01 3.30
CA ASP A 45 12.52 6.67 3.70
C ASP A 45 12.31 6.57 5.20
N LEU A 46 13.24 7.11 6.01
CA LEU A 46 13.13 7.10 7.45
C LEU A 46 11.91 7.91 7.93
N ASN A 47 11.74 9.11 7.36
CA ASN A 47 10.56 9.94 7.63
C ASN A 47 9.27 9.22 7.23
N PHE A 48 9.28 8.54 6.08
CA PHE A 48 8.15 7.73 5.65
C PHE A 48 7.81 6.59 6.61
N LEU A 49 8.79 5.82 7.09
CA LEU A 49 8.54 4.72 8.01
C LEU A 49 7.95 5.21 9.34
N HIS A 50 8.49 6.28 9.91
CA HIS A 50 7.93 6.89 11.13
C HIS A 50 6.51 7.43 10.88
N ALA A 51 6.30 8.07 9.74
CA ALA A 51 5.03 8.62 9.31
C ALA A 51 3.92 7.56 9.29
N ILE A 52 4.15 6.45 8.59
CA ILE A 52 3.13 5.39 8.44
C ILE A 52 2.88 4.67 9.76
N GLN A 53 3.90 4.50 10.59
CA GLN A 53 3.75 3.80 11.88
C GLN A 53 2.79 4.54 12.82
N VAL A 54 2.78 5.88 12.75
CA VAL A 54 1.94 6.73 13.62
C VAL A 54 0.58 7.04 12.99
N LYS A 55 0.50 7.13 11.66
CA LYS A 55 -0.66 7.67 10.94
C LYS A 55 -1.46 6.64 10.14
N LEU A 56 -1.17 5.35 10.28
CA LEU A 56 -1.99 4.33 9.63
C LEU A 56 -3.44 4.48 10.12
N PRO A 57 -4.45 4.53 9.22
CA PRO A 57 -5.85 4.59 9.61
C PRO A 57 -6.22 3.48 10.60
N ALA A 58 -7.06 3.76 11.59
CA ALA A 58 -7.48 2.79 12.62
C ALA A 58 -8.31 1.60 12.09
N SER A 59 -8.66 1.61 10.81
CA SER A 59 -9.28 0.49 10.10
C SER A 59 -8.24 -0.42 9.45
N LEU A 60 -6.96 -0.10 9.55
CA LEU A 60 -5.82 -0.84 9.03
C LEU A 60 -4.88 -1.25 10.16
N GLU A 61 -4.24 -2.39 9.98
CA GLU A 61 -3.16 -2.87 10.81
C GLU A 61 -1.97 -3.32 9.96
N PHE A 62 -0.79 -3.25 10.56
CA PHE A 62 0.39 -3.87 10.00
C PHE A 62 0.36 -5.36 10.25
N CYS A 63 0.85 -6.13 9.28
CA CYS A 63 1.09 -7.55 9.44
C CYS A 63 2.49 -7.90 8.95
N SER A 64 3.07 -8.95 9.55
CA SER A 64 4.29 -9.57 9.08
C SER A 64 3.93 -10.77 8.22
N LEU A 65 4.51 -10.86 7.03
CA LEU A 65 4.29 -11.94 6.08
C LEU A 65 5.63 -12.56 5.67
N PRO A 66 5.70 -13.89 5.51
CA PRO A 66 6.90 -14.54 4.98
C PRO A 66 7.22 -14.00 3.58
N SER A 67 8.48 -13.62 3.37
CA SER A 67 8.95 -13.09 2.10
C SER A 67 9.68 -14.17 1.32
N ARG A 68 9.18 -14.48 0.13
CA ARG A 68 9.84 -15.36 -0.82
C ARG A 68 9.96 -14.64 -2.14
N ARG A 69 11.20 -14.45 -2.63
CA ARG A 69 11.39 -13.93 -3.99
C ARG A 69 10.72 -14.87 -4.99
N VAL A 70 9.82 -14.32 -5.78
CA VAL A 70 9.14 -15.01 -6.85
C VAL A 70 9.81 -14.68 -8.17
N ASP A 71 9.99 -15.69 -9.02
CA ASP A 71 10.52 -15.48 -10.36
C ASP A 71 9.67 -14.47 -11.14
N HIS A 72 10.33 -13.56 -11.86
CA HIS A 72 9.65 -12.50 -12.58
C HIS A 72 8.57 -13.05 -13.53
N ALA A 73 8.86 -14.13 -14.26
CA ALA A 73 7.90 -14.77 -15.16
C ALA A 73 6.64 -15.29 -14.44
N VAL A 74 6.80 -15.83 -13.24
CA VAL A 74 5.69 -16.32 -12.40
C VAL A 74 4.86 -15.14 -11.91
N SER A 75 5.51 -14.10 -11.36
CA SER A 75 4.81 -12.89 -10.91
C SER A 75 4.03 -12.21 -12.06
N GLN A 76 4.57 -12.16 -13.28
CA GLN A 76 3.89 -11.61 -14.45
C GLN A 76 2.71 -12.47 -14.90
N LYS A 77 2.80 -13.80 -14.78
CA LYS A 77 1.67 -14.70 -15.02
C LYS A 77 0.54 -14.41 -14.03
N LEU A 78 0.84 -14.37 -12.73
CA LEU A 78 -0.14 -14.07 -11.68
C LEU A 78 -0.76 -12.68 -11.87
N ARG A 79 0.03 -11.65 -12.22
CA ARG A 79 -0.46 -10.30 -12.53
C ARG A 79 -1.40 -10.26 -13.75
N ARG A 80 -1.18 -11.11 -14.76
CA ARG A 80 -2.08 -11.21 -15.93
C ARG A 80 -3.37 -11.90 -15.56
N GLU A 81 -3.29 -13.03 -14.85
CA GLU A 81 -4.45 -13.76 -14.34
C GLU A 81 -5.32 -12.88 -13.44
N PHE A 82 -4.70 -12.15 -12.51
CA PHE A 82 -5.39 -11.21 -11.64
C PHE A 82 -6.20 -10.18 -12.43
N ARG A 83 -5.57 -9.55 -13.43
CA ARG A 83 -6.20 -8.52 -14.26
C ARG A 83 -7.33 -9.06 -15.14
N ASN A 84 -7.22 -10.29 -15.61
CA ASN A 84 -8.13 -10.82 -16.63
C ASN A 84 -9.38 -11.50 -16.06
N SER A 85 -9.28 -12.14 -14.89
CA SER A 85 -10.38 -12.96 -14.36
C SER A 85 -10.61 -12.79 -12.86
N VAL A 86 -9.54 -12.80 -12.06
CA VAL A 86 -9.69 -12.93 -10.61
C VAL A 86 -10.21 -11.63 -9.98
N LYS A 87 -9.74 -10.47 -10.46
CA LYS A 87 -10.14 -9.17 -9.91
C LYS A 87 -11.65 -8.94 -10.01
N SER A 88 -12.25 -9.16 -11.18
CA SER A 88 -13.69 -8.95 -11.39
C SER A 88 -14.52 -9.92 -10.54
N ALA A 89 -14.12 -11.20 -10.49
CA ALA A 89 -14.79 -12.20 -9.67
C ALA A 89 -14.75 -11.84 -8.17
N PHE A 90 -13.63 -11.32 -7.68
CA PHE A 90 -13.51 -10.82 -6.31
C PHE A 90 -14.47 -9.65 -6.04
N ILE A 91 -14.53 -8.67 -6.94
CA ILE A 91 -15.40 -7.49 -6.79
C ILE A 91 -16.87 -7.90 -6.75
N GLU A 92 -17.29 -8.78 -7.67
CA GLU A 92 -18.66 -9.30 -7.74
C GLU A 92 -19.02 -10.03 -6.45
N ALA A 93 -18.18 -10.96 -6.00
CA ALA A 93 -18.40 -11.71 -4.76
C ALA A 93 -18.47 -10.79 -3.54
N THR A 94 -17.62 -9.76 -3.51
CA THR A 94 -17.59 -8.76 -2.45
C THR A 94 -18.88 -7.96 -2.39
N ALA A 95 -19.33 -7.44 -3.52
CA ALA A 95 -20.51 -6.58 -3.63
C ALA A 95 -21.82 -7.35 -3.45
N TYR A 96 -21.86 -8.63 -3.86
CA TYR A 96 -23.02 -9.48 -3.68
C TYR A 96 -23.22 -9.93 -2.22
N ASN A 97 -22.14 -10.06 -1.44
CA ASN A 97 -22.21 -10.57 -0.07
C ASN A 97 -22.91 -9.57 0.88
N PRO A 98 -24.08 -9.92 1.46
CA PRO A 98 -24.81 -9.02 2.35
C PRO A 98 -24.03 -8.60 3.60
N LYS A 99 -23.08 -9.44 4.05
CA LYS A 99 -22.20 -9.13 5.19
C LYS A 99 -21.25 -7.96 4.89
N ASN A 100 -20.92 -7.75 3.62
CA ASN A 100 -20.04 -6.66 3.17
C ASN A 100 -20.81 -5.38 2.81
N LYS A 101 -22.13 -5.46 2.61
CA LYS A 101 -22.96 -4.32 2.20
C LYS A 101 -22.82 -3.12 3.14
N LYS A 102 -22.88 -3.37 4.46
CA LYS A 102 -22.72 -2.29 5.47
C LYS A 102 -21.37 -1.59 5.33
N ALA A 103 -20.29 -2.36 5.21
CA ALA A 103 -18.95 -1.79 5.08
C ALA A 103 -18.77 -0.99 3.79
N LEU A 104 -19.30 -1.46 2.66
CA LEU A 104 -19.30 -0.71 1.39
C LEU A 104 -20.05 0.63 1.52
N LEU A 105 -21.17 0.66 2.24
CA LEU A 105 -21.90 1.90 2.54
C LEU A 105 -21.11 2.82 3.48
N ASP A 106 -20.41 2.28 4.47
CA ASP A 106 -19.56 3.03 5.40
C ASP A 106 -18.35 3.66 4.68
N MET A 107 -17.91 3.04 3.58
CA MET A 107 -16.95 3.63 2.65
C MET A 107 -17.54 4.72 1.76
N LYS A 108 -18.83 5.08 1.91
CA LYS A 108 -19.56 6.08 1.13
C LYS A 108 -19.90 5.65 -0.30
N LEU A 109 -19.98 4.36 -0.57
CA LEU A 109 -20.64 3.87 -1.79
C LEU A 109 -22.16 3.99 -1.63
N THR A 110 -22.85 4.35 -2.71
CA THR A 110 -24.32 4.30 -2.76
C THR A 110 -24.80 2.90 -3.11
N GLU A 111 -26.07 2.60 -2.83
CA GLU A 111 -26.64 1.30 -3.23
C GLU A 111 -26.60 1.07 -4.75
N SER A 112 -26.73 2.13 -5.54
CA SER A 112 -26.62 2.03 -7.01
C SER A 112 -25.21 1.62 -7.43
N GLU A 113 -24.18 2.19 -6.81
CA GLU A 113 -22.78 1.88 -7.12
C GLU A 113 -22.42 0.46 -6.66
N ILE A 114 -22.91 0.02 -5.50
CA ILE A 114 -22.76 -1.36 -5.03
C ILE A 114 -23.42 -2.32 -6.03
N LYS A 115 -24.61 -1.97 -6.55
CA LYS A 115 -25.28 -2.76 -7.59
C LYS A 115 -24.44 -2.83 -8.87
N THR A 116 -23.83 -1.72 -9.29
CA THR A 116 -22.90 -1.70 -10.44
C THR A 116 -21.69 -2.60 -10.21
N LEU A 117 -21.05 -2.53 -9.03
CA LEU A 117 -19.95 -3.44 -8.66
C LEU A 117 -20.39 -4.91 -8.73
N SER A 118 -21.58 -5.22 -8.22
CA SER A 118 -22.10 -6.59 -8.22
C SER A 118 -22.45 -7.13 -9.61
N ALA A 119 -22.82 -6.26 -10.55
CA ALA A 119 -23.29 -6.65 -11.88
C ALA A 119 -22.17 -6.74 -12.91
N HIS A 120 -21.12 -5.94 -12.75
CA HIS A 120 -20.06 -5.80 -13.77
C HIS A 120 -18.68 -6.21 -13.28
N GLY A 121 -18.45 -6.30 -11.96
CA GLY A 121 -17.11 -6.56 -11.42
C GLY A 121 -16.09 -5.47 -11.77
N LEU A 122 -16.56 -4.30 -12.23
CA LEU A 122 -15.73 -3.22 -12.74
C LEU A 122 -15.88 -1.98 -11.86
N VAL A 123 -14.80 -1.65 -11.16
CA VAL A 123 -14.70 -0.43 -10.36
C VAL A 123 -14.68 0.83 -11.24
N ARG A 124 -14.08 0.72 -12.43
CA ARG A 124 -13.87 1.86 -13.34
C ARG A 124 -15.16 2.40 -13.92
N ASP A 125 -16.24 1.64 -13.94
CA ASP A 125 -17.50 2.07 -14.57
C ASP A 125 -18.36 2.91 -13.62
N ILE A 126 -17.87 3.19 -12.42
CA ILE A 126 -18.59 3.98 -11.44
C ILE A 126 -18.13 5.43 -11.52
N GLU A 127 -18.91 6.21 -12.24
CA GLU A 127 -18.75 7.66 -12.32
C GLU A 127 -19.63 8.35 -11.28
N ARG A 128 -19.01 9.18 -10.44
CA ARG A 128 -19.69 10.11 -9.54
C ARG A 128 -19.25 11.52 -9.90
N ASP A 129 -20.20 12.38 -10.24
CA ASP A 129 -19.95 13.77 -10.63
C ASP A 129 -18.94 13.91 -11.80
N GLY A 130 -19.01 13.00 -12.78
CA GLY A 130 -18.13 12.98 -13.96
C GLY A 130 -16.71 12.49 -13.68
N ARG A 131 -16.50 11.71 -12.61
CA ARG A 131 -15.19 11.16 -12.22
C ARG A 131 -15.30 9.72 -11.75
N HIS A 132 -14.34 8.88 -12.12
CA HIS A 132 -14.24 7.51 -11.62
C HIS A 132 -13.92 7.47 -10.12
N LEU A 133 -14.54 6.53 -9.40
CA LEU A 133 -14.21 6.29 -8.00
C LEU A 133 -12.76 5.80 -7.84
N ASP A 134 -12.08 6.32 -6.82
CA ASP A 134 -10.68 6.02 -6.51
C ASP A 134 -10.56 4.71 -5.68
N ILE A 135 -10.89 3.58 -6.30
CA ILE A 135 -10.92 2.27 -5.64
C ILE A 135 -10.04 1.28 -6.38
N ILE A 136 -9.28 0.49 -5.63
CA ILE A 136 -8.35 -0.50 -6.14
C ILE A 136 -8.55 -1.81 -5.39
N VAL A 137 -8.44 -2.91 -6.13
CA VAL A 137 -8.23 -4.24 -5.55
C VAL A 137 -6.73 -4.48 -5.57
N ASP A 138 -6.17 -4.75 -4.40
CA ASP A 138 -4.74 -5.00 -4.20
C ASP A 138 -4.52 -6.26 -3.34
N HIS A 139 -3.31 -6.81 -3.37
CA HIS A 139 -2.95 -8.05 -2.67
C HIS A 139 -2.30 -7.78 -1.32
N ILE A 140 -2.88 -8.19 -0.19
CA ILE A 140 -2.28 -8.10 1.16
C ILE A 140 -0.80 -8.55 1.12
N HIS A 141 -0.53 -9.73 0.56
CA HIS A 141 0.80 -10.21 0.23
C HIS A 141 1.10 -9.92 -1.25
N ASP A 142 2.11 -9.10 -1.55
CA ASP A 142 2.45 -8.77 -2.95
C ASP A 142 2.91 -10.01 -3.73
N LEU A 143 2.50 -10.09 -5.00
CA LEU A 143 2.86 -11.15 -5.93
C LEU A 143 4.38 -11.27 -6.18
N THR A 144 5.17 -10.21 -5.99
CA THR A 144 6.65 -10.28 -6.09
C THR A 144 7.30 -10.91 -4.86
N LEU A 145 6.57 -10.95 -3.74
CA LEU A 145 7.06 -11.38 -2.43
C LEU A 145 6.50 -12.74 -1.99
N GLY A 146 5.75 -13.43 -2.85
CA GLY A 146 5.18 -14.74 -2.56
C GLY A 146 3.68 -14.73 -2.36
N GLY A 147 3.00 -13.61 -2.63
CA GLY A 147 1.56 -13.54 -2.67
C GLY A 147 0.95 -14.35 -3.81
N GLU A 148 -0.28 -14.79 -3.61
CA GLU A 148 -1.05 -15.57 -4.56
C GLU A 148 -2.39 -14.90 -4.89
N ASN A 149 -3.07 -15.40 -5.93
CA ASN A 149 -4.37 -14.89 -6.37
C ASN A 149 -5.52 -15.52 -5.58
N GLU A 150 -5.42 -15.48 -4.25
CA GLU A 150 -6.42 -16.01 -3.32
C GLU A 150 -7.29 -14.89 -2.76
N PHE A 151 -8.58 -15.17 -2.51
CA PHE A 151 -9.56 -14.14 -2.13
C PHE A 151 -9.26 -13.52 -0.77
N ASP A 152 -8.71 -14.29 0.16
CA ASP A 152 -8.25 -13.83 1.48
C ASP A 152 -6.97 -12.98 1.40
N ASN A 153 -6.22 -13.08 0.30
CA ASN A 153 -5.10 -12.24 -0.01
C ASN A 153 -5.51 -10.91 -0.67
N PHE A 154 -6.80 -10.66 -0.93
CA PHE A 154 -7.24 -9.42 -1.58
C PHE A 154 -7.84 -8.41 -0.63
N MET A 155 -7.68 -7.14 -1.00
CA MET A 155 -8.31 -6.03 -0.30
C MET A 155 -8.83 -4.96 -1.25
N LEU A 156 -9.95 -4.34 -0.88
CA LEU A 156 -10.54 -3.24 -1.62
C LEU A 156 -10.20 -1.93 -0.89
N ILE A 157 -9.30 -1.15 -1.46
CA ILE A 157 -8.71 0.02 -0.82
C ILE A 157 -8.71 1.25 -1.74
N PRO A 158 -8.59 2.46 -1.17
CA PRO A 158 -8.31 3.66 -1.96
C PRO A 158 -6.90 3.64 -2.57
N ASP A 159 -6.68 4.33 -3.70
CA ASP A 159 -5.37 4.34 -4.37
C ASP A 159 -4.25 4.92 -3.49
N TYR A 160 -4.53 5.92 -2.66
CA TYR A 160 -3.49 6.47 -1.77
C TYR A 160 -2.91 5.42 -0.81
N ILE A 161 -3.70 4.43 -0.39
CA ILE A 161 -3.22 3.31 0.46
C ILE A 161 -2.40 2.33 -0.38
N ASN A 162 -2.83 2.08 -1.61
CA ASN A 162 -2.08 1.27 -2.57
C ASN A 162 -0.69 1.89 -2.83
N GLN A 163 -0.61 3.22 -2.94
CA GLN A 163 0.65 3.96 -3.07
C GLN A 163 1.53 3.84 -1.82
N ILE A 164 0.95 3.99 -0.61
CA ILE A 164 1.68 3.79 0.66
C ILE A 164 2.27 2.39 0.72
N LYS A 165 1.47 1.37 0.40
CA LYS A 165 1.91 -0.02 0.43
C LYS A 165 2.97 -0.33 -0.61
N SER A 166 2.79 0.16 -1.84
CA SER A 166 3.78 0.04 -2.91
C SER A 166 5.12 0.64 -2.47
N ARG A 167 5.10 1.84 -1.86
CA ARG A 167 6.32 2.48 -1.33
C ARG A 167 6.93 1.67 -0.19
N LEU A 168 6.13 1.14 0.73
CA LEU A 168 6.60 0.28 1.82
C LEU A 168 7.32 -0.96 1.29
N ILE A 169 6.81 -1.59 0.22
CA ILE A 169 7.48 -2.70 -0.45
C ILE A 169 8.83 -2.24 -1.03
N HIS A 170 8.87 -1.10 -1.74
CA HIS A 170 10.10 -0.61 -2.37
C HIS A 170 11.19 -0.25 -1.34
N VAL A 171 10.81 0.38 -0.23
CA VAL A 171 11.72 0.67 0.89
C VAL A 171 12.31 -0.62 1.43
N GLN A 172 11.45 -1.62 1.71
CA GLN A 172 11.87 -2.91 2.21
C GLN A 172 12.78 -3.68 1.24
N GLU A 173 12.45 -3.74 -0.05
CA GLU A 173 13.25 -4.41 -1.08
C GLU A 173 14.64 -3.76 -1.23
N ARG A 174 14.74 -2.44 -1.09
CA ARG A 174 16.01 -1.71 -1.20
C ARG A 174 16.90 -1.88 0.04
N ILE A 175 16.31 -1.83 1.23
CA ILE A 175 17.04 -1.72 2.52
C ILE A 175 17.30 -3.10 3.13
N ALA A 176 16.35 -4.00 2.95
CA ALA A 176 16.32 -5.28 3.63
C ALA A 176 16.04 -6.43 2.64
N PRO A 177 16.72 -6.54 1.49
CA PRO A 177 16.39 -7.50 0.43
C PRO A 177 16.38 -8.98 0.89
N GLU A 178 17.12 -9.30 1.94
CA GLU A 178 17.30 -10.65 2.49
C GLU A 178 16.46 -10.92 3.76
N TYR A 179 15.64 -9.95 4.22
CA TYR A 179 14.79 -10.18 5.39
C TYR A 179 13.75 -11.27 5.09
N PRO A 180 13.62 -12.29 5.98
CA PRO A 180 12.73 -13.42 5.75
C PRO A 180 11.25 -13.06 5.89
N GLU A 181 10.95 -11.94 6.54
CA GLU A 181 9.61 -11.42 6.76
C GLU A 181 9.52 -9.98 6.26
N ARG A 182 8.32 -9.59 5.78
CA ARG A 182 8.02 -8.26 5.26
C ARG A 182 6.79 -7.70 5.96
N LEU A 183 6.84 -6.39 6.20
CA LEU A 183 5.68 -5.62 6.56
C LEU A 183 4.75 -5.48 5.38
N SER A 184 3.48 -5.74 5.64
CA SER A 184 2.38 -5.36 4.78
C SER A 184 1.26 -4.72 5.59
N ILE A 185 0.27 -4.20 4.88
CA ILE A 185 -0.90 -3.54 5.44
C ILE A 185 -2.11 -4.41 5.09
N LYS A 186 -2.91 -4.70 6.11
CA LYS A 186 -4.21 -5.35 5.98
C LYS A 186 -5.23 -4.66 6.89
N PRO A 187 -6.51 -4.66 6.56
CA PRO A 187 -7.53 -4.11 7.44
C PRO A 187 -7.73 -4.83 8.78
N GLN A 188 -8.18 -4.05 9.77
CA GLN A 188 -8.38 -4.43 11.15
C GLN A 188 -9.83 -4.89 11.38
N GLY A 189 -10.00 -6.05 12.03
CA GLY A 189 -11.32 -6.65 12.31
C GLY A 189 -11.83 -7.56 11.19
N GLY A 190 -12.66 -8.54 11.54
CA GLY A 190 -13.08 -9.67 10.68
C GLY A 190 -14.07 -9.34 9.56
N ALA A 191 -14.00 -8.15 8.95
CA ALA A 191 -14.71 -7.92 7.70
C ALA A 191 -14.12 -8.84 6.62
N ALA A 192 -14.98 -9.60 5.94
CA ALA A 192 -14.57 -10.59 4.93
C ALA A 192 -13.87 -9.95 3.73
N VAL A 193 -14.06 -8.64 3.55
CA VAL A 193 -13.17 -7.82 2.73
C VAL A 193 -12.61 -6.70 3.58
N PRO A 194 -11.32 -6.43 3.45
CA PRO A 194 -10.65 -5.50 4.32
C PRO A 194 -10.97 -4.07 3.80
N PHE A 195 -11.59 -3.21 4.62
CA PHE A 195 -12.04 -1.87 4.22
C PHE A 195 -11.50 -0.75 5.13
N ILE A 196 -11.56 0.50 4.66
CA ILE A 196 -11.23 1.70 5.45
C ILE A 196 -12.50 2.52 5.68
N GLU A 197 -12.93 2.65 6.94
CA GLU A 197 -14.00 3.59 7.30
C GLU A 197 -13.61 5.00 6.87
N THR A 198 -14.50 5.68 6.13
CA THR A 198 -14.30 6.99 5.47
C THR A 198 -13.38 7.04 4.24
N GLY A 199 -13.00 5.89 3.68
CA GLY A 199 -11.98 5.76 2.62
C GLY A 199 -12.26 6.44 1.27
N PHE A 200 -13.53 6.66 0.88
CA PHE A 200 -13.85 7.30 -0.40
C PHE A 200 -14.52 8.66 -0.16
N ARG A 201 -13.72 9.74 -0.13
CA ARG A 201 -14.25 11.10 -0.03
C ARG A 201 -14.24 11.83 -1.38
N PRO A 202 -15.36 12.47 -1.77
CA PRO A 202 -15.36 13.47 -2.83
C PRO A 202 -14.47 14.66 -2.47
N ARG A 203 -13.50 14.91 -3.36
CA ARG A 203 -12.70 16.11 -3.66
C ARG A 203 -12.11 17.01 -2.55
N GLU A 204 -12.84 17.53 -1.58
CA GLU A 204 -12.38 18.77 -0.91
C GLU A 204 -11.33 18.53 0.19
N THR A 205 -11.43 17.43 0.94
CA THR A 205 -10.41 17.05 1.95
C THR A 205 -9.35 16.08 1.41
N GLY A 206 -9.65 15.37 0.32
CA GLY A 206 -8.75 14.37 -0.27
C GLY A 206 -7.55 14.99 -0.98
N THR A 207 -7.70 16.18 -1.57
CA THR A 207 -6.58 16.87 -2.23
C THR A 207 -5.58 17.39 -1.19
N GLN A 208 -6.05 17.90 -0.04
CA GLN A 208 -5.17 18.29 1.06
C GLN A 208 -4.57 17.10 1.79
N LEU A 209 -5.25 15.95 1.89
CA LEU A 209 -4.65 14.76 2.49
C LEU A 209 -3.73 14.02 1.52
N CYS A 210 -4.00 13.97 0.21
CA CYS A 210 -3.04 13.50 -0.80
C CYS A 210 -1.89 14.48 -1.00
N GLN A 211 -2.10 15.80 -0.89
CA GLN A 211 -1.01 16.76 -0.84
C GLN A 211 -0.27 16.63 0.48
N GLN A 212 -0.94 16.54 1.63
CA GLN A 212 -0.26 16.29 2.90
C GLN A 212 0.45 14.95 2.87
N VAL A 213 -0.12 13.88 2.32
CA VAL A 213 0.54 12.58 2.16
C VAL A 213 1.67 12.72 1.14
N ASN A 214 1.53 13.39 -0.01
CA ASN A 214 2.64 13.59 -0.96
C ASN A 214 3.76 14.48 -0.38
N THR A 215 3.43 15.58 0.27
CA THR A 215 4.34 16.47 1.03
C THR A 215 4.97 15.73 2.22
N PHE A 216 4.24 14.84 2.90
CA PHE A 216 4.69 14.08 4.09
C PHE A 216 5.43 12.79 3.73
N LEU A 217 5.15 12.22 2.55
CA LEU A 217 5.89 11.15 1.90
C LEU A 217 7.10 11.74 1.13
N GLY A 218 7.18 13.04 0.88
CA GLY A 218 8.26 13.61 0.04
C GLY A 218 8.18 13.19 -1.43
N LEU A 219 6.96 13.00 -1.97
CA LEU A 219 6.66 12.70 -3.37
C LEU A 219 6.35 13.96 -4.20
N GLU A 220 6.72 15.16 -3.74
CA GLU A 220 6.59 16.37 -4.54
C GLU A 220 7.52 16.29 -5.78
N LEU A 221 6.92 16.40 -6.96
CA LEU A 221 7.59 16.77 -8.21
C LEU A 221 7.51 18.28 -8.39
#